data_AF-A0A9D7YCL4-F1
#
_entry.id   AF-A0A9D7YCL4-F1
#
_cell.length_a   1.000
_cell.length_b   1.000
_cell.length_c   1.000
_cell.angle_alpha   90.00
_cell.angle_beta   90.00
_cell.angle_gamma   90.00
#
_symmetry.space_group_name_H-M   'P 1'
#
loop_
_entity.id
_entity.type
_entity.pdbx_description
1 polymer ?
#
loop_
_entity_poly.entity_id
_entity_poly.type
_entity_poly.pdbx_seq_one_letter_code
_entity_poly.pdbx_strand_id
1 'polypeptide(L)'
;MKYVKSKSKNKSKTKIYKKPGQVIDDLPGAEGVKFHILGPPYDTDLHGIKNDLDHNEMYELAKRLGLNINTFHFNAIASSSDNDTTLQSPFSLKYQLEDKALKEFNTKYYNLPANRWRQIEYDWLDSAGELAIALTSYVNNTSLAIAIEVSDSEKVLLFPADAQSGNWISWHDDKVAKDLKKNGGKNAKELLAKTVFYKVGHHGSHNGTASNSGLEKMEQDKIMAFMPLVQDKIPSQWGGAKNFPAKTLYNEIVEKTKGAIIRTDIGLVEDKKAKDFRKLTYSAAEIEKMKKAAINPLYKEWIIEA
;
A
#
# COMPACT_ATOMS: atom_id res chain seq x y z
N MET A 1 21.66 -3.13 -10.35
CA MET A 1 20.85 -2.12 -11.07
C MET A 1 21.12 -2.01 -12.59
N LYS A 2 22.33 -2.29 -13.11
CA LYS A 2 22.65 -2.25 -14.56
C LYS A 2 21.87 -3.27 -15.41
N TYR A 3 21.56 -4.45 -14.87
CA TYR A 3 20.85 -5.53 -15.58
C TYR A 3 19.38 -5.22 -15.92
N VAL A 4 18.69 -4.47 -15.05
CA VAL A 4 17.30 -4.03 -15.29
C VAL A 4 17.27 -2.88 -16.31
N LYS A 5 18.25 -1.97 -16.26
CA LYS A 5 18.38 -0.87 -17.23
C LYS A 5 18.73 -1.36 -18.65
N SER A 6 19.53 -2.42 -18.80
CA SER A 6 19.92 -2.93 -20.12
C SER A 6 18.79 -3.63 -20.87
N LYS A 7 17.83 -4.26 -20.16
CA LYS A 7 16.59 -4.80 -20.77
C LYS A 7 15.50 -3.74 -21.02
N SER A 8 15.64 -2.54 -20.47
CA SER A 8 14.72 -1.41 -20.68
C SER A 8 14.93 -0.66 -22.02
N LYS A 9 15.70 -1.22 -22.97
CA LYS A 9 15.87 -0.63 -24.31
C LYS A 9 14.58 -0.63 -25.15
N ASN A 10 13.53 -1.32 -24.72
CA ASN A 10 12.18 -1.05 -25.20
C ASN A 10 11.72 0.25 -24.54
N LYS A 11 11.52 1.31 -25.35
CA LYS A 11 10.77 2.51 -24.96
C LYS A 11 9.62 2.04 -24.08
N SER A 12 9.65 2.39 -22.79
CA SER A 12 8.61 1.99 -21.85
C SER A 12 7.28 2.29 -22.52
N LYS A 13 6.48 1.25 -22.78
CA LYS A 13 5.07 1.43 -23.14
C LYS A 13 4.52 2.49 -22.18
N THR A 14 3.82 3.47 -22.72
CA THR A 14 3.24 4.61 -22.00
C THR A 14 2.73 4.12 -20.64
N LYS A 15 3.21 4.71 -19.52
CA LYS A 15 2.75 4.32 -18.18
C LYS A 15 1.24 4.53 -18.12
N ILE A 16 0.47 3.46 -17.95
CA ILE A 16 -0.98 3.52 -17.84
C ILE A 16 -1.32 3.65 -16.36
N TYR A 17 -1.79 4.83 -15.96
CA TYR A 17 -2.27 5.08 -14.61
C TYR A 17 -3.71 4.58 -14.48
N LYS A 18 -4.04 4.01 -13.33
CA LYS A 18 -5.38 3.55 -12.99
C LYS A 18 -5.90 4.28 -11.76
N LYS A 19 -7.22 4.48 -11.73
CA LYS A 19 -7.93 5.20 -10.67
C LYS A 19 -8.94 4.27 -10.01
N PRO A 20 -9.18 4.41 -8.69
CA PRO A 20 -10.24 3.68 -8.02
C PRO A 20 -11.57 4.01 -8.69
N GLY A 21 -12.46 3.03 -8.80
CA GLY A 21 -13.72 3.18 -9.54
C GLY A 21 -13.65 2.67 -10.99
N GLN A 22 -12.46 2.47 -11.55
CA GLN A 22 -12.32 1.94 -12.91
C GLN A 22 -12.58 0.43 -12.95
N VAL A 23 -13.23 0.00 -14.03
CA VAL A 23 -13.42 -1.41 -14.40
C VAL A 23 -12.78 -1.61 -15.76
N ILE A 24 -12.05 -2.70 -15.93
CA ILE A 24 -11.46 -3.11 -17.22
C ILE A 24 -12.06 -4.48 -17.54
N ASP A 25 -12.83 -4.58 -18.60
CA ASP A 25 -13.54 -5.79 -19.02
C ASP A 25 -13.26 -6.18 -20.49
N ASP A 26 -12.35 -5.45 -21.14
CA ASP A 26 -11.99 -5.58 -22.56
C ASP A 26 -10.49 -5.84 -22.77
N LEU A 27 -9.79 -6.34 -21.75
CA LEU A 27 -8.35 -6.59 -21.84
C LEU A 27 -8.06 -7.77 -22.80
N PRO A 28 -7.35 -7.56 -23.93
CA PRO A 28 -7.10 -8.63 -24.89
C PRO A 28 -6.34 -9.81 -24.28
N GLY A 29 -6.86 -11.03 -24.46
CA GLY A 29 -6.31 -12.25 -23.87
C GLY A 29 -6.76 -12.53 -22.43
N ALA A 30 -7.71 -11.76 -21.91
CA ALA A 30 -8.38 -11.97 -20.63
C ALA A 30 -9.91 -11.91 -20.77
N GLU A 31 -10.43 -12.47 -21.87
CA GLU A 31 -11.87 -12.52 -22.13
C GLU A 31 -12.61 -13.25 -20.98
N GLY A 32 -13.75 -12.70 -20.58
CA GLY A 32 -14.49 -13.21 -19.42
C GLY A 32 -13.91 -12.80 -18.06
N VAL A 33 -12.90 -11.93 -18.01
CA VAL A 33 -12.30 -11.43 -16.76
C VAL A 33 -12.52 -9.93 -16.62
N LYS A 34 -12.99 -9.50 -15.45
CA LYS A 34 -13.14 -8.08 -15.10
C LYS A 34 -12.14 -7.66 -14.02
N PHE A 35 -11.38 -6.60 -14.27
CA PHE A 35 -10.45 -6.02 -13.31
C PHE A 35 -11.08 -4.79 -12.67
N HIS A 36 -11.34 -4.86 -11.38
CA HIS A 36 -11.90 -3.78 -10.58
C HIS A 36 -10.76 -3.06 -9.86
N ILE A 37 -10.58 -1.78 -10.14
CA ILE A 37 -9.54 -0.96 -9.51
C ILE A 37 -10.12 -0.37 -8.22
N LEU A 38 -9.60 -0.82 -7.08
CA LEU A 38 -10.07 -0.42 -5.75
C LEU A 38 -9.23 0.71 -5.16
N GLY A 39 -7.94 0.74 -5.47
CA GLY A 39 -7.00 1.73 -4.96
C GLY A 39 -5.93 2.13 -5.97
N PRO A 40 -5.08 3.10 -5.64
CA PRO A 40 -5.07 3.81 -4.35
C PRO A 40 -6.21 4.83 -4.22
N PRO A 41 -6.54 5.28 -3.00
CA PRO A 41 -7.46 6.40 -2.81
C PRO A 41 -7.02 7.58 -3.67
N TYR A 42 -7.96 8.17 -4.41
CA TYR A 42 -7.70 9.30 -5.29
C TYR A 42 -8.49 10.49 -4.78
N ASP A 43 -7.89 11.20 -3.84
CA ASP A 43 -8.41 12.45 -3.31
C ASP A 43 -7.35 13.53 -3.53
N THR A 44 -7.70 14.59 -4.23
CA THR A 44 -6.82 15.77 -4.38
C THR A 44 -6.63 16.49 -3.04
N ASP A 45 -7.53 16.26 -2.08
CA ASP A 45 -7.64 17.06 -0.86
C ASP A 45 -7.65 16.22 0.44
N LEU A 46 -7.40 14.91 0.36
CA LEU A 46 -7.34 13.98 1.52
C LEU A 46 -8.57 14.05 2.46
N HIS A 47 -9.74 14.47 1.96
CA HIS A 47 -10.97 14.65 2.73
C HIS A 47 -11.60 13.31 3.17
N GLY A 48 -11.45 12.25 2.37
CA GLY A 48 -12.00 10.92 2.68
C GLY A 48 -11.40 10.25 3.93
N ILE A 49 -10.24 10.71 4.40
CA ILE A 49 -9.59 10.22 5.62
C ILE A 49 -10.27 10.78 6.89
N LYS A 50 -11.07 11.86 6.78
CA LYS A 50 -11.60 12.58 7.95
C LYS A 50 -12.93 12.05 8.50
N ASN A 51 -13.69 11.27 7.74
CA ASN A 51 -15.14 11.21 8.01
C ASN A 51 -15.67 9.91 8.63
N ASP A 52 -14.89 8.83 8.78
CA ASP A 52 -15.40 7.57 9.34
C ASP A 52 -14.40 6.77 10.18
N LEU A 53 -13.35 7.42 10.69
CA LEU A 53 -12.41 6.78 11.61
C LEU A 53 -12.90 6.91 13.06
N ASP A 54 -12.83 5.81 13.82
CA ASP A 54 -12.99 5.85 15.28
C ASP A 54 -12.05 6.93 15.86
N HIS A 55 -12.49 7.65 16.88
CA HIS A 55 -11.76 8.81 17.43
C HIS A 55 -10.33 8.46 17.85
N ASN A 56 -10.07 7.20 18.23
CA ASN A 56 -8.73 6.70 18.53
C ASN A 56 -7.85 6.53 17.27
N GLU A 57 -8.40 6.05 16.15
CA GLU A 57 -7.66 5.88 14.90
C GLU A 57 -7.37 7.23 14.23
N MET A 58 -8.32 8.17 14.31
CA MET A 58 -8.12 9.54 13.85
C MET A 58 -7.10 10.30 14.70
N TYR A 59 -7.08 10.07 16.02
CA TYR A 59 -6.05 10.63 16.90
C TYR A 59 -4.67 10.05 16.60
N GLU A 60 -4.53 8.73 16.40
CA GLU A 60 -3.26 8.11 15.98
C GLU A 60 -2.80 8.60 14.59
N LEU A 61 -3.72 8.75 13.65
CA LEU A 61 -3.43 9.19 12.29
C LEU A 61 -3.09 10.69 12.24
N ALA A 62 -3.81 11.54 12.98
CA ALA A 62 -3.52 12.96 13.11
C ALA A 62 -2.22 13.20 13.92
N LYS A 63 -1.94 12.39 14.94
CA LYS A 63 -0.68 12.40 15.68
C LYS A 63 0.48 11.93 14.79
N ARG A 64 0.26 10.99 13.86
CA ARG A 64 1.27 10.56 12.88
C ARG A 64 1.48 11.54 11.72
N LEU A 65 0.41 12.19 11.25
CA LEU A 65 0.45 13.24 10.21
C LEU A 65 1.00 14.56 10.75
N GLY A 66 0.72 14.88 12.02
CA GLY A 66 1.07 16.16 12.66
C GLY A 66 2.36 16.16 13.48
N LEU A 67 2.94 15.00 13.83
CA LEU A 67 4.21 14.95 14.58
C LEU A 67 5.47 14.74 13.72
N ASN A 68 5.37 14.22 12.49
CA ASN A 68 6.55 13.91 11.68
C ASN A 68 6.80 14.86 10.51
N ILE A 69 5.93 15.84 10.32
CA ILE A 69 6.13 16.87 9.31
C ILE A 69 5.72 18.16 9.99
N ASN A 70 6.69 18.94 10.48
CA ASN A 70 6.46 20.36 10.65
C ASN A 70 5.88 20.84 9.32
N THR A 71 4.61 21.29 9.32
CA THR A 71 3.82 21.74 8.16
C THR A 71 4.57 22.75 7.27
N PHE A 72 5.62 23.37 7.82
CA PHE A 72 6.63 24.15 7.13
C PHE A 72 7.38 23.44 5.99
N HIS A 73 7.80 22.19 6.18
CA HIS A 73 8.76 21.53 5.29
C HIS A 73 8.12 20.93 4.04
N PHE A 74 6.86 20.48 4.12
CA PHE A 74 6.12 19.97 2.98
C PHE A 74 5.80 21.06 1.94
N ASN A 75 5.45 22.25 2.42
CA ASN A 75 5.15 23.41 1.57
C ASN A 75 6.39 23.94 0.84
N ALA A 76 7.57 23.90 1.47
CA ALA A 76 8.82 24.29 0.82
C ALA A 76 9.17 23.40 -0.38
N ILE A 77 8.85 22.10 -0.32
CA ILE A 77 9.15 21.15 -1.40
C ILE A 77 8.07 21.21 -2.50
N ALA A 78 6.80 21.39 -2.12
CA ALA A 78 5.69 21.60 -3.06
C ALA A 78 5.80 22.93 -3.84
N SER A 79 6.47 23.94 -3.29
CA SER A 79 6.71 25.24 -3.94
C SER A 79 7.64 25.20 -5.16
N SER A 80 8.30 24.06 -5.44
CA SER A 80 9.10 23.86 -6.65
C SER A 80 8.25 23.63 -7.92
N SER A 81 6.94 23.47 -7.77
CA SER A 81 5.97 23.45 -8.86
C SER A 81 4.99 24.62 -8.71
N ASP A 82 5.11 25.60 -9.60
CA ASP A 82 4.29 26.81 -9.62
C ASP A 82 2.78 26.51 -9.53
N ASN A 83 2.17 26.88 -8.40
CA ASN A 83 1.17 27.95 -8.29
C ASN A 83 0.57 27.96 -6.88
N ASP A 84 0.68 29.11 -6.22
CA ASP A 84 -0.16 29.59 -5.11
C ASP A 84 -0.24 28.74 -3.83
N THR A 85 0.92 28.37 -3.29
CA THR A 85 1.04 28.04 -1.86
C THR A 85 1.71 29.22 -1.15
N THR A 86 0.94 29.98 -0.38
CA THR A 86 1.48 31.06 0.44
C THR A 86 2.33 30.46 1.56
N LEU A 87 3.65 30.48 1.36
CA LEU A 87 4.63 30.24 2.41
C LEU A 87 4.45 31.30 3.50
N GLN A 88 3.62 31.05 4.51
CA GLN A 88 3.67 31.85 5.72
C GLN A 88 4.97 31.49 6.44
N SER A 89 5.96 32.38 6.39
CA SER A 89 7.18 32.28 7.18
C SER A 89 6.83 32.06 8.66
N PRO A 90 7.62 31.26 9.42
CA PRO A 90 7.38 31.02 10.85
C PRO A 90 7.53 32.29 11.68
N PHE A 91 8.16 33.31 11.10
CA PHE A 91 8.32 34.62 11.69
C PHE A 91 7.16 35.53 11.25
N SER A 92 6.56 36.24 12.21
CA SER A 92 5.54 37.26 11.95
C SER A 92 6.05 38.31 10.96
N LEU A 93 5.16 38.98 10.21
CA LEU A 93 5.50 39.97 9.17
C LEU A 93 6.55 41.01 9.60
N LYS A 94 6.52 41.47 10.87
CA LYS A 94 7.52 42.42 11.42
C LYS A 94 8.97 41.91 11.46
N TYR A 95 9.18 40.61 11.31
CA TYR A 95 10.50 39.96 11.28
C TYR A 95 10.87 39.49 9.87
N GLN A 96 10.05 39.79 8.86
CA GLN A 96 10.31 39.46 7.47
C GLN A 96 10.93 40.68 6.78
N LEU A 97 11.93 40.43 5.93
CA LEU A 97 12.52 41.46 5.10
C LEU A 97 11.64 41.67 3.85
N GLU A 98 11.43 42.92 3.45
CA GLU A 98 10.84 43.25 2.15
C GLU A 98 11.78 42.86 1.00
N ASP A 99 11.26 42.59 -0.19
CA ASP A 99 12.00 42.01 -1.33
C ASP A 99 13.33 42.71 -1.65
N LYS A 100 13.35 44.04 -1.62
CA LYS A 100 14.56 44.82 -1.88
C LYS A 100 15.61 44.64 -0.78
N ALA A 101 15.17 44.68 0.48
CA ALA A 101 16.03 44.48 1.64
C ALA A 101 16.53 43.03 1.74
N LEU A 102 15.69 42.06 1.37
CA LEU A 102 16.04 40.64 1.30
C LEU A 102 17.12 40.39 0.25
N LYS A 103 16.97 40.96 -0.94
CA LYS A 103 17.97 40.84 -2.02
C LYS A 103 19.32 41.44 -1.62
N GLU A 104 19.29 42.59 -0.96
CA GLU A 104 20.50 43.24 -0.44
C GLU A 104 21.15 42.43 0.68
N PHE A 105 20.36 41.96 1.65
CA PHE A 105 20.82 41.09 2.73
C PHE A 105 21.48 39.81 2.20
N ASN A 106 20.85 39.14 1.24
CA ASN A 106 21.37 37.92 0.65
C ASN A 106 22.70 38.17 -0.09
N THR A 107 22.75 39.22 -0.92
CA THR A 107 23.93 39.49 -1.76
C THR A 107 25.11 40.02 -0.95
N LYS A 108 24.85 40.91 0.01
CA LYS A 108 25.90 41.63 0.76
C LYS A 108 26.26 40.99 2.09
N TYR A 109 25.45 40.05 2.60
CA TYR A 109 25.69 39.46 3.92
C TYR A 109 25.54 37.94 3.91
N TYR A 110 24.34 37.40 3.67
CA TYR A 110 24.08 35.96 3.88
C TYR A 110 24.93 35.07 2.96
N ASN A 111 24.96 35.33 1.65
CA ASN A 111 25.65 34.50 0.65
C ASN A 111 27.16 34.73 0.54
N LEU A 112 27.75 35.58 1.40
CA LEU A 112 29.19 35.83 1.34
C LEU A 112 29.99 34.60 1.78
N PRO A 113 31.14 34.30 1.15
CA PRO A 113 31.99 33.16 1.53
C PRO A 113 32.40 33.17 3.01
N ALA A 114 32.67 34.37 3.57
CA ALA A 114 33.02 34.54 4.98
C ALA A 114 31.88 34.19 5.95
N ASN A 115 30.64 34.15 5.47
CA ASN A 115 29.44 33.86 6.24
C ASN A 115 28.91 32.44 6.04
N ARG A 116 29.65 31.57 5.33
CA ARG A 116 29.23 30.19 5.07
C ARG A 116 28.93 29.39 6.34
N TRP A 117 29.63 29.68 7.44
CA TRP A 117 29.46 29.00 8.73
C TRP A 117 28.09 29.21 9.39
N ARG A 118 27.34 30.25 9.00
CA ARG A 118 26.00 30.58 9.50
C ARG A 118 24.92 30.43 8.43
N GLN A 119 25.29 29.88 7.27
CA GLN A 119 24.33 29.54 6.22
C GLN A 119 23.72 28.18 6.53
N ILE A 120 22.41 28.09 6.33
CA ILE A 120 21.60 26.89 6.51
C ILE A 120 21.38 26.28 5.12
N GLU A 121 22.44 25.69 4.54
CA GLU A 121 22.41 25.17 3.15
C GLU A 121 22.00 23.70 3.06
N TYR A 122 22.28 22.91 4.12
CA TYR A 122 22.11 21.46 4.10
C TYR A 122 21.22 20.93 5.24
N ASP A 123 20.86 21.75 6.23
CA ASP A 123 20.05 21.31 7.37
C ASP A 123 18.64 20.85 6.95
N TRP A 124 18.15 21.28 5.78
CA TRP A 124 16.90 20.77 5.19
C TRP A 124 17.02 19.37 4.59
N LEU A 125 18.24 18.89 4.28
CA LEU A 125 18.44 17.52 3.78
C LEU A 125 18.18 16.47 4.88
N ASP A 126 18.44 16.79 6.15
CA ASP A 126 18.07 15.91 7.25
C ASP A 126 16.54 15.76 7.34
N SER A 127 15.80 16.85 7.13
CA SER A 127 14.33 16.81 6.97
C SER A 127 13.89 16.08 5.70
N ALA A 128 14.70 16.08 4.63
CA ALA A 128 14.41 15.32 3.42
C ALA A 128 14.53 13.81 3.64
N GLY A 129 15.41 13.37 4.55
CA GLY A 129 15.49 11.98 5.01
C GLY A 129 14.24 11.54 5.76
N GLU A 130 13.78 12.35 6.72
CA GLU A 130 12.52 12.10 7.44
C GLU A 130 11.30 12.16 6.50
N LEU A 131 11.28 13.09 5.55
CA LEU A 131 10.24 13.15 4.52
C LEU A 131 10.30 11.94 3.59
N ALA A 132 11.48 11.44 3.21
CA ALA A 132 11.61 10.25 2.39
C ALA A 132 11.13 9.01 3.14
N ILE A 133 11.38 8.91 4.45
CA ILE A 133 10.84 7.86 5.32
C ILE A 133 9.32 8.00 5.46
N ALA A 134 8.81 9.22 5.67
CA ALA A 134 7.38 9.52 5.73
C ALA A 134 6.69 9.16 4.40
N LEU A 135 7.19 9.64 3.28
CA LEU A 135 6.74 9.28 1.93
C LEU A 135 6.77 7.76 1.74
N THR A 136 7.84 7.07 2.12
CA THR A 136 7.92 5.60 2.07
C THR A 136 6.86 4.94 2.95
N SER A 137 6.56 5.51 4.13
CA SER A 137 5.47 5.03 5.00
C SER A 137 4.07 5.26 4.41
N TYR A 138 3.90 6.28 3.56
CA TYR A 138 2.67 6.58 2.82
C TYR A 138 2.57 5.91 1.44
N VAL A 139 3.69 5.44 0.85
CA VAL A 139 3.71 4.70 -0.45
C VAL A 139 2.87 3.44 -0.39
N ASN A 140 2.73 2.82 0.78
CA ASN A 140 1.90 1.63 0.92
C ASN A 140 0.40 1.96 0.73
N ASN A 141 -0.04 3.17 1.10
CA ASN A 141 -1.39 3.65 0.78
C ASN A 141 -1.54 4.08 -0.69
N THR A 142 -0.45 4.17 -1.46
CA THR A 142 -0.49 4.37 -2.93
C THR A 142 -0.53 3.04 -3.72
N SER A 143 -0.71 1.92 -3.02
CA SER A 143 -0.87 0.60 -3.63
C SER A 143 -2.05 0.54 -4.61
N LEU A 144 -1.73 0.09 -5.84
CA LEU A 144 -2.74 -0.33 -6.82
C LEU A 144 -3.37 -1.64 -6.33
N ALA A 145 -4.53 -1.54 -5.70
CA ALA A 145 -5.33 -2.68 -5.27
C ALA A 145 -6.32 -3.08 -6.37
N ILE A 146 -6.33 -4.36 -6.72
CA ILE A 146 -7.14 -4.91 -7.82
C ILE A 146 -7.93 -6.11 -7.32
N ALA A 147 -9.21 -6.17 -7.67
CA ALA A 147 -10.03 -7.38 -7.58
C ALA A 147 -10.30 -7.90 -9.00
N ILE A 148 -9.90 -9.15 -9.25
CA ILE A 148 -10.04 -9.81 -10.56
C ILE A 148 -11.22 -10.75 -10.47
N GLU A 149 -12.28 -10.46 -11.20
CA GLU A 149 -13.50 -11.27 -11.24
C GLU A 149 -13.49 -12.16 -12.48
N VAL A 150 -13.76 -13.45 -12.30
CA VAL A 150 -14.04 -14.39 -13.40
C VAL A 150 -15.54 -14.41 -13.66
N SER A 151 -15.98 -13.81 -14.76
CA SER A 151 -17.38 -13.44 -15.04
C SER A 151 -18.36 -14.62 -14.92
N ASP A 152 -18.02 -15.78 -15.47
CA ASP A 152 -18.91 -16.96 -15.47
C ASP A 152 -19.22 -17.51 -14.07
N SER A 153 -18.28 -17.38 -13.14
CA SER A 153 -18.41 -17.92 -11.78
C SER A 153 -18.59 -16.84 -10.73
N GLU A 154 -18.42 -15.58 -11.13
CA GLU A 154 -18.34 -14.39 -10.29
C GLU A 154 -17.29 -14.45 -9.18
N LYS A 155 -16.40 -15.44 -9.20
CA LYS A 155 -15.32 -15.63 -8.22
C LYS A 155 -14.29 -14.53 -8.35
N VAL A 156 -13.82 -14.05 -7.21
CA VAL A 156 -12.87 -12.94 -7.14
C VAL A 156 -11.51 -13.41 -6.62
N LEU A 157 -10.46 -12.94 -7.29
CA LEU A 157 -9.08 -13.04 -6.85
C LEU A 157 -8.63 -11.63 -6.42
N LEU A 158 -8.36 -11.46 -5.14
CA LEU A 158 -8.05 -10.17 -4.54
C LEU A 158 -6.53 -9.96 -4.40
N PHE A 159 -6.04 -8.86 -4.96
CA PHE A 159 -4.65 -8.44 -4.95
C PHE A 159 -4.53 -7.02 -4.38
N PRO A 160 -4.42 -6.87 -3.04
CA PRO A 160 -4.32 -5.56 -2.38
C PRO A 160 -2.92 -4.94 -2.47
N ALA A 161 -1.95 -5.61 -3.11
CA ALA A 161 -0.53 -5.26 -3.03
C ALA A 161 -0.12 -5.01 -1.57
N ASP A 162 0.39 -3.82 -1.25
CA ASP A 162 0.83 -3.44 0.09
C ASP A 162 -0.10 -2.41 0.73
N ALA A 163 -1.37 -2.40 0.31
CA ALA A 163 -2.42 -1.56 0.88
C ALA A 163 -2.46 -1.68 2.41
N GLN A 164 -2.43 -0.54 3.10
CA GLN A 164 -2.63 -0.46 4.54
C GLN A 164 -4.04 -0.02 4.88
N SER A 165 -4.41 -0.01 6.17
CA SER A 165 -5.80 0.20 6.64
C SER A 165 -6.55 1.34 5.94
N GLY A 166 -5.92 2.49 5.71
CA GLY A 166 -6.56 3.62 5.02
C GLY A 166 -6.98 3.30 3.58
N ASN A 167 -6.17 2.53 2.85
CA ASN A 167 -6.50 2.05 1.50
C ASN A 167 -7.70 1.08 1.57
N TRP A 168 -7.71 0.10 2.49
CA TRP A 168 -8.84 -0.83 2.67
C TRP A 168 -10.17 -0.12 2.99
N ILE A 169 -10.13 0.91 3.83
CA ILE A 169 -11.31 1.72 4.17
C ILE A 169 -11.82 2.47 2.94
N SER A 170 -10.91 3.07 2.16
CA SER A 170 -11.27 3.87 0.98
C SER A 170 -12.03 3.10 -0.11
N TRP A 171 -11.91 1.76 -0.15
CA TRP A 171 -12.63 0.95 -1.14
C TRP A 171 -14.14 0.97 -0.92
N HIS A 172 -14.57 1.25 0.31
CA HIS A 172 -15.98 1.33 0.71
C HIS A 172 -16.56 2.74 0.55
N ASP A 173 -15.77 3.71 0.07
CA ASP A 173 -16.25 5.07 -0.20
C ASP A 173 -17.39 5.06 -1.25
N ASP A 174 -18.43 5.85 -0.98
CA ASP A 174 -19.61 5.95 -1.84
C ASP A 174 -19.30 6.32 -3.29
N LYS A 175 -18.32 7.21 -3.50
CA LYS A 175 -17.89 7.62 -4.84
C LYS A 175 -17.23 6.45 -5.56
N VAL A 176 -16.33 5.71 -4.89
CA VAL A 176 -15.68 4.52 -5.45
C VAL A 176 -16.73 3.46 -5.79
N ALA A 177 -17.68 3.21 -4.88
CA ALA A 177 -18.77 2.27 -5.10
C ALA A 177 -19.65 2.67 -6.30
N LYS A 178 -20.04 3.95 -6.40
CA LYS A 178 -20.83 4.48 -7.52
C LYS A 178 -20.08 4.39 -8.84
N ASP A 179 -18.79 4.73 -8.86
CA ASP A 179 -17.97 4.68 -10.07
C ASP A 179 -17.77 3.23 -10.56
N LEU A 180 -17.50 2.28 -9.65
CA LEU A 180 -17.43 0.85 -9.99
C LEU A 180 -18.74 0.36 -10.61
N LYS A 181 -19.87 0.70 -9.99
CA LYS A 181 -21.20 0.31 -10.48
C LYS A 181 -21.53 0.94 -11.84
N LYS A 182 -21.23 2.22 -12.01
CA LYS A 182 -21.42 2.95 -13.27
C LYS A 182 -20.61 2.32 -14.40
N ASN A 183 -19.42 1.81 -14.11
CA ASN A 183 -18.55 1.14 -15.06
C ASN A 183 -18.82 -0.37 -15.18
N GLY A 184 -20.02 -0.85 -14.80
CA GLY A 184 -20.45 -2.23 -15.01
C GLY A 184 -19.78 -3.26 -14.09
N GLY A 185 -19.22 -2.81 -12.96
CA GLY A 185 -18.57 -3.64 -11.95
C GLY A 185 -19.37 -3.79 -10.65
N LYS A 186 -18.70 -4.32 -9.64
CA LYS A 186 -19.20 -4.54 -8.28
C LYS A 186 -18.52 -3.61 -7.28
N ASN A 187 -19.21 -3.26 -6.19
CA ASN A 187 -18.60 -2.50 -5.10
C ASN A 187 -17.67 -3.38 -4.25
N ALA A 188 -16.90 -2.78 -3.37
CA ALA A 188 -15.92 -3.50 -2.56
C ALA A 188 -16.54 -4.61 -1.69
N LYS A 189 -17.72 -4.38 -1.10
CA LYS A 189 -18.41 -5.40 -0.28
C LYS A 189 -18.77 -6.64 -1.12
N GLU A 190 -19.34 -6.44 -2.30
CA GLU A 190 -19.70 -7.53 -3.20
C GLU A 190 -18.46 -8.30 -3.70
N LEU A 191 -17.36 -7.58 -3.99
CA LEU A 191 -16.11 -8.20 -4.43
C LEU A 191 -15.44 -9.01 -3.32
N LEU A 192 -15.41 -8.47 -2.09
CA LEU A 192 -14.88 -9.17 -0.92
C LEU A 192 -15.70 -10.42 -0.60
N ALA A 193 -17.04 -10.32 -0.64
CA ALA A 193 -17.93 -11.45 -0.38
C ALA A 193 -17.72 -12.62 -1.36
N LYS A 194 -17.29 -12.34 -2.60
CA LYS A 194 -17.01 -13.35 -3.64
C LYS A 194 -15.52 -13.74 -3.74
N THR A 195 -14.67 -13.27 -2.83
CA THR A 195 -13.23 -13.55 -2.86
C THR A 195 -12.94 -15.01 -2.51
N VAL A 196 -12.31 -15.74 -3.43
CA VAL A 196 -11.87 -17.14 -3.25
C VAL A 196 -10.35 -17.29 -3.19
N PHE A 197 -9.62 -16.28 -3.67
CA PHE A 197 -8.17 -16.21 -3.58
C PHE A 197 -7.78 -14.84 -3.04
N TYR A 198 -6.91 -14.82 -2.05
CA TYR A 198 -6.49 -13.61 -1.37
C TYR A 198 -4.96 -13.52 -1.29
N LYS A 199 -4.34 -12.56 -1.98
CA LYS A 199 -2.95 -12.20 -1.70
C LYS A 199 -2.90 -11.40 -0.41
N VAL A 200 -2.28 -11.95 0.63
CA VAL A 200 -2.12 -11.26 1.91
C VAL A 200 -1.38 -9.95 1.70
N GLY A 201 -1.98 -8.87 2.20
CA GLY A 201 -1.44 -7.53 2.02
C GLY A 201 -0.17 -7.32 2.85
N HIS A 202 0.77 -6.56 2.28
CA HIS A 202 2.00 -6.10 2.94
C HIS A 202 2.71 -7.19 3.78
N HIS A 203 2.91 -8.36 3.17
CA HIS A 203 3.65 -9.49 3.75
C HIS A 203 3.10 -10.05 5.08
N GLY A 204 1.83 -9.76 5.42
CA GLY A 204 1.25 -10.16 6.71
C GLY A 204 1.66 -9.25 7.88
N SER A 205 2.05 -8.00 7.59
CA SER A 205 2.20 -6.95 8.59
C SER A 205 0.86 -6.66 9.28
N HIS A 206 0.91 -6.25 10.55
CA HIS A 206 -0.25 -5.88 11.37
C HIS A 206 -1.16 -4.82 10.73
N ASN A 207 -0.62 -3.96 9.85
CA ASN A 207 -1.36 -2.93 9.14
C ASN A 207 -1.65 -3.25 7.67
N GLY A 208 -1.23 -4.42 7.16
CA GLY A 208 -1.33 -4.78 5.75
C GLY A 208 -2.68 -5.34 5.32
N THR A 209 -3.52 -5.72 6.28
CA THR A 209 -4.82 -6.34 6.03
C THR A 209 -5.78 -5.84 7.07
N ALA A 210 -6.83 -5.14 6.64
CA ALA A 210 -7.85 -4.68 7.56
C ALA A 210 -8.77 -5.85 7.95
N SER A 211 -9.07 -5.98 9.25
CA SER A 211 -10.00 -6.98 9.76
C SER A 211 -11.43 -6.63 9.33
N ASN A 212 -12.02 -5.57 9.89
CA ASN A 212 -13.42 -5.18 9.65
C ASN A 212 -13.71 -4.74 8.21
N SER A 213 -12.87 -3.88 7.62
CA SER A 213 -13.07 -3.40 6.24
C SER A 213 -12.55 -4.36 5.18
N GLY A 214 -11.90 -5.48 5.58
CA GLY A 214 -11.30 -6.45 4.67
C GLY A 214 -11.75 -7.88 4.95
N LEU A 215 -10.99 -8.61 5.78
CA LEU A 215 -11.16 -10.05 6.00
C LEU A 215 -12.58 -10.44 6.45
N GLU A 216 -13.21 -9.65 7.32
CA GLU A 216 -14.55 -9.94 7.81
C GLU A 216 -15.59 -9.98 6.70
N LYS A 217 -15.43 -9.14 5.67
CA LYS A 217 -16.32 -9.06 4.50
C LYS A 217 -16.06 -10.17 3.47
N MET A 218 -15.06 -11.02 3.67
CA MET A 218 -14.88 -12.22 2.87
C MET A 218 -15.77 -13.34 3.40
N GLU A 219 -16.76 -13.73 2.60
CA GLU A 219 -17.89 -14.59 3.00
C GLU A 219 -17.81 -15.99 2.37
N GLN A 220 -16.84 -16.27 1.51
CA GLN A 220 -16.65 -17.60 0.93
C GLN A 220 -16.14 -18.59 1.99
N ASP A 221 -16.68 -19.80 1.99
CA ASP A 221 -16.25 -20.87 2.91
C ASP A 221 -14.82 -21.35 2.62
N LYS A 222 -14.43 -21.33 1.34
CA LYS A 222 -13.15 -21.83 0.85
C LYS A 222 -12.35 -20.70 0.21
N ILE A 223 -11.53 -20.05 1.02
CA ILE A 223 -10.62 -18.98 0.61
C ILE A 223 -9.19 -19.51 0.68
N MET A 224 -8.44 -19.38 -0.42
CA MET A 224 -7.02 -19.65 -0.47
C MET A 224 -6.24 -18.34 -0.23
N ALA A 225 -5.48 -18.26 0.86
CA ALA A 225 -4.59 -17.12 1.10
C ALA A 225 -3.17 -17.40 0.62
N PHE A 226 -2.63 -16.49 -0.17
CA PHE A 226 -1.22 -16.49 -0.57
C PHE A 226 -0.49 -15.37 0.17
N MET A 227 0.46 -15.73 1.02
CA MET A 227 1.25 -14.81 1.81
C MET A 227 2.67 -14.71 1.24
N PRO A 228 3.00 -13.64 0.50
CA PRO A 228 4.38 -13.40 0.11
C PRO A 228 5.14 -12.99 1.37
N LEU A 229 5.83 -13.92 2.01
CA LEU A 229 6.67 -13.69 3.17
C LEU A 229 7.88 -14.61 3.07
N VAL A 230 9.06 -14.03 3.26
CA VAL A 230 10.31 -14.77 3.49
C VAL A 230 10.84 -14.31 4.83
N GLN A 231 10.49 -15.07 5.87
CA GLN A 231 10.53 -14.58 7.24
C GLN A 231 11.94 -14.20 7.72
N ASP A 232 12.96 -14.96 7.32
CA ASP A 232 14.36 -14.72 7.68
C ASP A 232 15.00 -13.52 6.93
N LYS A 233 14.35 -13.02 5.89
CA LYS A 233 14.79 -11.84 5.12
C LYS A 233 14.10 -10.55 5.52
N ILE A 234 13.29 -10.56 6.58
CA ILE A 234 12.59 -9.36 7.04
C ILE A 234 13.58 -8.34 7.61
N PRO A 235 13.59 -7.09 7.08
CA PRO A 235 14.50 -6.05 7.56
C PRO A 235 14.29 -5.72 9.04
N SER A 236 15.37 -5.39 9.74
CA SER A 236 15.32 -4.98 11.15
C SER A 236 14.51 -3.70 11.35
N GLN A 237 14.48 -2.80 10.37
CA GLN A 237 13.70 -1.56 10.37
C GLN A 237 12.19 -1.82 10.41
N TRP A 238 11.74 -3.02 10.01
CA TRP A 238 10.33 -3.43 10.10
C TRP A 238 10.03 -4.16 11.42
N GLY A 239 10.98 -4.23 12.34
CA GLY A 239 10.90 -4.99 13.59
C GLY A 239 11.41 -6.43 13.48
N GLY A 240 11.94 -6.83 12.31
CA GLY A 240 12.59 -8.12 12.10
C GLY A 240 11.66 -9.33 12.06
N ALA A 241 12.26 -10.49 11.78
CA ALA A 241 11.59 -11.78 11.55
C ALA A 241 10.61 -12.23 12.66
N LYS A 242 10.80 -11.75 13.90
CA LYS A 242 9.95 -12.12 15.05
C LYS A 242 8.55 -11.50 15.01
N ASN A 243 8.40 -10.40 14.29
CA ASN A 243 7.14 -9.65 14.19
C ASN A 243 6.33 -10.02 12.94
N PHE A 244 6.83 -10.94 12.10
CA PHE A 244 6.20 -11.34 10.85
C PHE A 244 5.97 -12.87 10.78
N PRO A 245 4.78 -13.33 10.37
CA PRO A 245 3.56 -12.52 10.23
C PRO A 245 3.09 -12.02 11.60
N ALA A 246 2.35 -10.90 11.61
CA ALA A 246 1.76 -10.39 12.85
C ALA A 246 0.81 -11.43 13.44
N LYS A 247 1.03 -11.85 14.69
CA LYS A 247 0.36 -13.02 15.29
C LYS A 247 -1.17 -12.93 15.27
N THR A 248 -1.73 -11.77 15.61
CA THR A 248 -3.19 -11.55 15.63
C THR A 248 -3.77 -11.73 14.23
N LEU A 249 -3.24 -10.99 13.25
CA LEU A 249 -3.66 -11.10 11.86
C LEU A 249 -3.48 -12.52 11.31
N TYR A 250 -2.36 -13.18 11.63
CA TYR A 250 -2.11 -14.55 11.21
C TYR A 250 -3.21 -15.50 11.68
N ASN A 251 -3.60 -15.40 12.96
CA ASN A 251 -4.67 -16.22 13.53
C ASN A 251 -6.02 -15.98 12.84
N GLU A 252 -6.36 -14.72 12.54
CA GLU A 252 -7.58 -14.36 11.81
C GLU A 252 -7.58 -14.94 10.40
N ILE A 253 -6.45 -14.84 9.68
CA ILE A 253 -6.31 -15.43 8.34
C ILE A 253 -6.44 -16.96 8.40
N VAL A 254 -5.85 -17.63 9.39
CA VAL A 254 -5.99 -19.08 9.60
C VAL A 254 -7.46 -19.47 9.76
N GLU A 255 -8.21 -18.74 10.57
CA GLU A 255 -9.64 -19.00 10.80
C GLU A 255 -10.51 -18.69 9.58
N LYS A 256 -10.22 -17.59 8.88
CA LYS A 256 -10.95 -17.15 7.69
C LYS A 256 -10.74 -18.09 6.50
N THR A 257 -9.53 -18.62 6.33
CA THR A 257 -9.16 -19.51 5.22
C THR A 257 -9.31 -20.99 5.55
N LYS A 258 -9.69 -21.31 6.80
CA LYS A 258 -9.71 -22.68 7.34
C LYS A 258 -8.35 -23.37 7.15
N GLY A 259 -7.29 -22.61 7.36
CA GLY A 259 -5.89 -23.06 7.24
C GLY A 259 -5.38 -23.24 5.81
N ALA A 260 -6.13 -22.87 4.77
CA ALA A 260 -5.66 -22.86 3.38
C ALA A 260 -4.79 -21.63 3.10
N ILE A 261 -3.55 -21.68 3.59
CA ILE A 261 -2.56 -20.60 3.44
C ILE A 261 -1.30 -21.16 2.78
N ILE A 262 -0.81 -20.52 1.72
CA ILE A 262 0.51 -20.78 1.14
C ILE A 262 1.39 -19.58 1.42
N ARG A 263 2.55 -19.80 2.00
CA ARG A 263 3.58 -18.80 2.25
C ARG A 263 4.77 -19.06 1.34
N THR A 264 5.42 -18.01 0.84
CA THR A 264 6.47 -18.15 -0.19
C THR A 264 7.73 -18.88 0.26
N ASP A 265 8.05 -18.87 1.56
CA ASP A 265 9.24 -19.51 2.14
C ASP A 265 9.03 -20.95 2.61
N ILE A 266 7.80 -21.32 2.99
CA ILE A 266 7.50 -22.64 3.59
C ILE A 266 6.42 -23.43 2.83
N GLY A 267 5.83 -22.85 1.78
CA GLY A 267 4.72 -23.44 1.07
C GLY A 267 3.44 -23.47 1.90
N LEU A 268 2.69 -24.57 1.83
CA LEU A 268 1.45 -24.74 2.60
C LEU A 268 1.76 -24.74 4.10
N VAL A 269 1.09 -23.88 4.88
CA VAL A 269 1.51 -23.66 6.28
C VAL A 269 1.17 -24.86 7.18
N GLU A 270 2.15 -25.27 7.99
CA GLU A 270 2.13 -26.56 8.71
C GLU A 270 1.87 -26.43 10.23
N ASP A 271 1.43 -25.27 10.71
CA ASP A 271 1.08 -25.12 12.12
C ASP A 271 -0.14 -25.96 12.51
N LYS A 272 -0.22 -26.34 13.79
CA LYS A 272 -1.24 -27.26 14.29
C LYS A 272 -2.66 -26.74 14.04
N LYS A 273 -2.91 -25.45 14.29
CA LYS A 273 -4.24 -24.85 14.15
C LYS A 273 -4.70 -24.86 12.70
N ALA A 274 -3.84 -24.45 11.76
CA ALA A 274 -4.13 -24.50 10.33
C ALA A 274 -4.36 -25.94 9.83
N LYS A 275 -3.58 -26.91 10.31
CA LYS A 275 -3.76 -28.33 9.97
C LYS A 275 -5.11 -28.87 10.45
N ASP A 276 -5.46 -28.57 11.70
CA ASP A 276 -6.70 -29.04 12.31
C ASP A 276 -7.91 -28.45 11.55
N PHE A 277 -7.90 -27.15 11.24
CA PHE A 277 -8.94 -26.56 10.38
C PHE A 277 -8.99 -27.19 8.99
N ARG A 278 -7.83 -27.39 8.34
CA ARG A 278 -7.81 -27.95 6.98
C ARG A 278 -8.44 -29.32 6.92
N LYS A 279 -8.15 -30.19 7.89
CA LYS A 279 -8.71 -31.55 7.97
C LYS A 279 -10.22 -31.57 8.18
N LEU A 280 -10.77 -30.54 8.84
CA LEU A 280 -12.21 -30.43 9.09
C LEU A 280 -12.98 -29.88 7.87
N THR A 281 -12.34 -29.07 7.04
CA THR A 281 -13.02 -28.35 5.95
C THR A 281 -12.74 -28.90 4.55
N TYR A 282 -11.53 -29.40 4.30
CA TYR A 282 -11.10 -29.81 2.96
C TYR A 282 -10.90 -31.32 2.87
N SER A 283 -11.23 -31.87 1.70
CA SER A 283 -10.94 -33.26 1.37
C SER A 283 -9.43 -33.52 1.29
N ALA A 284 -9.02 -34.79 1.45
CA ALA A 284 -7.62 -35.19 1.30
C ALA A 284 -7.05 -34.80 -0.09
N ALA A 285 -7.86 -34.91 -1.14
CA ALA A 285 -7.47 -34.54 -2.50
C ALA A 285 -7.25 -33.01 -2.66
N GLU A 286 -8.09 -32.19 -2.04
CA GLU A 286 -7.92 -30.73 -2.03
C GLU A 286 -6.65 -30.32 -1.26
N ILE A 287 -6.41 -30.92 -0.10
CA ILE A 287 -5.20 -30.66 0.70
C ILE A 287 -3.94 -31.05 -0.10
N GLU A 288 -3.96 -32.19 -0.79
CA GLU A 288 -2.85 -32.64 -1.63
C GLU A 288 -2.63 -31.69 -2.82
N LYS A 289 -3.71 -31.19 -3.43
CA LYS A 289 -3.63 -30.17 -4.48
C LYS A 289 -2.99 -28.88 -3.97
N MET A 290 -3.32 -28.43 -2.75
CA MET A 290 -2.71 -27.23 -2.15
C MET A 290 -1.20 -27.43 -1.90
N LYS A 291 -0.79 -28.61 -1.43
CA LYS A 291 0.63 -28.94 -1.24
C LYS A 291 1.41 -28.86 -2.55
N LYS A 292 0.85 -29.43 -3.63
CA LYS A 292 1.44 -29.38 -4.97
C LYS A 292 1.42 -27.98 -5.57
N ALA A 293 0.40 -27.17 -5.28
CA ALA A 293 0.34 -25.79 -5.78
C ALA A 293 1.50 -24.93 -5.25
N ALA A 294 1.99 -25.21 -4.04
CA ALA A 294 3.14 -24.54 -3.45
C ALA A 294 4.49 -24.87 -4.13
N ILE A 295 4.57 -25.99 -4.85
CA ILE A 295 5.79 -26.48 -5.50
C ILE A 295 5.41 -26.94 -6.91
N ASN A 296 5.47 -26.02 -7.88
CA ASN A 296 5.10 -26.33 -9.26
C ASN A 296 6.14 -25.81 -10.26
N PRO A 297 6.09 -26.23 -11.55
CA PRO A 297 7.10 -25.86 -12.56
C PRO A 297 7.24 -24.35 -12.84
N LEU A 298 6.26 -23.54 -12.42
CA LEU A 298 6.29 -22.07 -12.53
C LEU A 298 7.02 -21.42 -11.35
N TYR A 299 7.23 -22.14 -10.24
CA TYR A 299 8.06 -21.66 -9.14
C TYR A 299 9.51 -21.61 -9.59
N LYS A 300 10.11 -20.42 -9.53
CA LYS A 300 11.53 -20.19 -9.83
C LYS A 300 12.15 -19.42 -8.68
N GLU A 301 13.04 -20.08 -7.96
CA GLU A 301 13.91 -19.44 -6.97
C GLU A 301 15.11 -18.84 -7.69
N TRP A 302 15.40 -17.57 -7.42
CA TRP A 302 16.56 -16.87 -7.96
C TRP A 302 17.50 -16.56 -6.81
N ILE A 303 18.63 -17.26 -6.76
CA ILE A 303 19.70 -16.95 -5.82
C ILE A 303 20.53 -15.84 -6.45
N ILE A 304 20.47 -14.64 -5.87
CA ILE A 304 21.36 -13.54 -6.24
C ILE A 304 22.63 -13.72 -5.40
N GLU A 305 23.67 -14.30 -6.00
CA GLU A 305 25.01 -14.31 -5.42
C GLU A 305 25.52 -12.85 -5.37
N ALA A 306 25.93 -12.42 -4.18
CA ALA A 306 26.42 -11.08 -3.90
C ALA A 306 27.94 -10.99 -4.11
#